data_AF-A0A2G8KZ25-F1
#
_entry.id   AF-A0A2G8KZ25-F1
#
_cell.length_a   1.000
_cell.length_b   1.000
_cell.length_c   1.000
_cell.angle_alpha   90.00
_cell.angle_beta   90.00
_cell.angle_gamma   90.00
#
_symmetry.space_group_name_H-M   'P 1'
#
loop_
_entity.id
_entity.type
_entity.pdbx_description
1 polymer ?
#
loop_
_entity_poly.entity_id
_entity_poly.type
_entity_poly.pdbx_seq_one_letter_code
_entity_poly.pdbx_strand_id
1 'polypeptide(L)'
;MGINLLTRLITTEPNDFTRLLYENRTPLELLLKQQNMDNETMQLLINVLSKACRVSDQQSERMIEVFSIVNASNFLDINLVQWIPKWNQLCFTQDVLEKNLLSTIDICTKMLDKFLGNVSAVGVTLLVLNSVVEGFEKNDIFVTSEVKEKLTSLRETHETFLIDSKELNVRRTGMSDDSREPPDNFREVPVLPCPDELRRDYKPFLRKNIVNGKYDNINHYLDVHYRLLREDFIAPIREGIAEYIDELARQGAKSKKRLNNFRLYNNVHAVGIERSKGVESYKLKFHIDDHLKAVKWEHSQRLIFGSLICLSRDDFKTLIFGVVANSDPEKLAEGSVEVTFDLERHLLQEIFTHSFKMAESPSYFEAYRHVLTCLQELNADDFPFARYIINTKRSPDLPLYIIENPEFKFDLSDFNNTALEDAEQMSCQVDVQKLKAVCVRDDENWPSHETLGFDVSQMRAYQAALREEVCLIQGPPGTGKTYVGLRIVKTLLRNRKCWGNNKPLMVVCYTNHALDQFLEGITEFE
;
A
#
# COMPACT_ATOMS: atom_id res chain seq x y z
N MET A 1 -19.69 -19.57 7.35
CA MET A 1 -19.84 -21.03 7.15
C MET A 1 -20.88 -21.53 8.15
N GLY A 2 -21.86 -22.35 7.76
CA GLY A 2 -22.95 -22.78 8.67
C GLY A 2 -22.69 -24.13 9.34
N ILE A 3 -23.38 -24.40 10.46
CA ILE A 3 -23.29 -25.64 11.27
C ILE A 3 -23.39 -26.90 10.39
N ASN A 4 -24.37 -26.97 9.48
CA ASN A 4 -24.55 -28.13 8.58
C ASN A 4 -23.31 -28.46 7.74
N LEU A 5 -22.57 -27.44 7.30
CA LEU A 5 -21.37 -27.62 6.50
C LEU A 5 -20.17 -28.04 7.37
N LEU A 6 -20.04 -27.49 8.57
CA LEU A 6 -19.02 -27.90 9.54
C LEU A 6 -19.21 -29.37 9.94
N THR A 7 -20.44 -29.79 10.24
CA THR A 7 -20.77 -31.19 10.56
C THR A 7 -20.44 -32.12 9.39
N ARG A 8 -20.75 -31.71 8.16
CA ARG A 8 -20.38 -32.46 6.95
C ARG A 8 -18.86 -32.59 6.79
N LEU A 9 -18.10 -31.54 7.03
CA LEU A 9 -16.64 -31.57 6.96
C LEU A 9 -16.03 -32.56 7.96
N ILE A 10 -16.58 -32.63 9.17
CA ILE A 10 -16.11 -33.58 10.20
C ILE A 10 -16.30 -35.04 9.75
N THR A 11 -17.38 -35.36 9.04
CA THR A 11 -17.67 -36.73 8.57
C THR A 11 -17.08 -37.10 7.21
N THR A 12 -16.53 -36.13 6.47
CA THR A 12 -15.96 -36.37 5.12
C THR A 12 -14.63 -37.14 5.18
N GLU A 13 -14.36 -38.07 4.27
CA GLU A 13 -13.08 -38.80 4.19
C GLU A 13 -11.87 -37.85 3.99
N PRO A 14 -10.66 -38.17 4.50
CA PRO A 14 -9.49 -37.29 4.44
C PRO A 14 -9.15 -36.74 3.05
N ASN A 15 -9.28 -37.55 2.00
CA ASN A 15 -8.93 -37.15 0.64
C ASN A 15 -9.88 -36.07 0.08
N ASP A 16 -11.17 -36.16 0.38
CA ASP A 16 -12.18 -35.20 -0.08
C ASP A 16 -12.29 -33.98 0.85
N PHE A 17 -11.91 -34.15 2.12
CA PHE A 17 -11.94 -33.10 3.13
C PHE A 17 -11.11 -31.88 2.73
N THR A 18 -9.86 -32.07 2.31
CA THR A 18 -8.94 -30.97 1.94
C THR A 18 -9.50 -30.13 0.79
N ARG A 19 -10.06 -30.80 -0.23
CA ARG A 19 -10.67 -30.10 -1.36
C ARG A 19 -11.93 -29.34 -0.93
N LEU A 20 -12.82 -29.98 -0.18
CA LEU A 20 -14.08 -29.38 0.26
C LEU A 20 -13.86 -28.19 1.20
N LEU A 21 -12.90 -28.28 2.12
CA LEU A 21 -12.55 -27.19 3.02
C LEU A 21 -12.00 -25.99 2.23
N TYR A 22 -11.10 -26.25 1.27
CA TYR A 22 -10.50 -25.22 0.42
C TYR A 22 -11.52 -24.51 -0.49
N GLU A 23 -12.44 -25.27 -1.09
CA GLU A 23 -13.56 -24.72 -1.88
C GLU A 23 -14.45 -23.81 -1.04
N ASN A 24 -14.52 -24.03 0.28
CA ASN A 24 -15.32 -23.26 1.23
C ASN A 24 -14.47 -22.30 2.11
N ARG A 25 -13.30 -21.88 1.64
CA ARG A 25 -12.39 -21.00 2.39
C ARG A 25 -12.95 -19.59 2.64
N THR A 26 -13.68 -19.01 1.70
CA THR A 26 -14.32 -17.69 1.89
C THR A 26 -15.42 -17.73 2.96
N PRO A 27 -16.35 -18.71 2.96
CA PRO A 27 -17.25 -18.92 4.10
C PRO A 27 -16.55 -19.15 5.44
N LEU A 28 -15.40 -19.83 5.44
CA LEU A 28 -14.59 -20.08 6.64
C LEU A 28 -13.96 -18.79 7.18
N GLU A 29 -13.39 -17.97 6.30
CA GLU A 29 -12.86 -16.65 6.66
C GLU A 29 -13.92 -15.76 7.31
N LEU A 30 -15.12 -15.70 6.72
CA LEU A 30 -16.25 -14.96 7.28
C LEU A 30 -16.67 -15.48 8.66
N LEU A 31 -16.54 -16.79 8.92
CA LEU A 31 -16.83 -17.37 10.23
C LEU A 31 -15.76 -16.97 11.25
N LEU A 32 -14.49 -17.07 10.88
CA LEU A 32 -13.35 -16.76 11.76
C LEU A 32 -13.25 -15.26 12.11
N LYS A 33 -13.84 -14.37 11.31
CA LYS A 33 -13.93 -12.92 11.59
C LYS A 33 -15.03 -12.56 12.60
N GLN A 34 -15.92 -13.48 12.96
CA GLN A 34 -16.98 -13.20 13.93
C GLN A 34 -16.42 -13.05 15.35
N GLN A 35 -16.73 -11.93 16.01
CA GLN A 35 -16.29 -11.68 17.39
C GLN A 35 -16.93 -12.63 18.41
N ASN A 36 -18.20 -13.02 18.19
CA ASN A 36 -18.96 -13.86 19.10
C ASN A 36 -19.52 -15.09 18.38
N MET A 37 -18.78 -16.20 18.41
CA MET A 37 -19.28 -17.50 17.97
C MET A 37 -19.98 -18.22 19.13
N ASP A 38 -21.10 -18.88 18.84
CA ASP A 38 -21.77 -19.75 19.80
C ASP A 38 -20.94 -21.00 20.11
N ASN A 39 -21.23 -21.67 21.23
CA ASN A 39 -20.43 -22.79 21.72
C ASN A 39 -20.48 -24.02 20.79
N GLU A 40 -21.60 -24.24 20.10
CA GLU A 40 -21.76 -25.37 19.18
C GLU A 40 -20.91 -25.15 17.93
N THR A 41 -20.95 -23.96 17.36
CA THR A 41 -20.12 -23.55 16.23
C THR A 41 -18.64 -23.60 16.59
N MET A 42 -18.23 -23.13 17.77
CA MET A 42 -16.84 -23.22 18.25
C MET A 42 -16.35 -24.66 18.34
N GLN A 43 -17.17 -25.54 18.92
CA GLN A 43 -16.88 -26.97 19.05
C GLN A 43 -16.66 -27.64 17.67
N LEU A 44 -17.56 -27.35 16.72
CA LEU A 44 -17.46 -27.90 15.37
C LEU A 44 -16.25 -27.34 14.61
N LEU A 45 -15.98 -26.04 14.75
CA LEU A 45 -14.85 -25.38 14.10
C LEU A 45 -13.51 -25.96 14.56
N ILE A 46 -13.32 -26.17 15.87
CA ILE A 46 -12.09 -26.75 16.41
C ILE A 46 -11.89 -28.19 15.93
N ASN A 47 -12.97 -28.97 15.83
CA ASN A 47 -12.89 -30.32 15.26
C ASN A 47 -12.47 -30.29 13.78
N VAL A 48 -13.00 -29.35 12.99
CA VAL A 48 -12.62 -29.18 11.58
C VAL A 48 -11.16 -28.75 11.46
N LEU A 49 -10.71 -27.77 12.23
CA LEU A 49 -9.34 -27.27 12.19
C LEU A 49 -8.33 -28.31 12.71
N SER A 50 -8.64 -29.05 13.77
CA SER A 50 -7.79 -30.15 14.23
C SER A 50 -7.69 -31.27 13.19
N LYS A 51 -8.80 -31.61 12.52
CA LYS A 51 -8.77 -32.55 11.40
C LYS A 51 -7.91 -32.02 10.26
N ALA A 52 -7.97 -30.72 9.96
CA ALA A 52 -7.09 -30.06 9.00
C ALA A 52 -5.60 -30.16 9.39
N CYS A 53 -5.27 -30.06 10.67
CA CYS A 53 -3.90 -30.27 11.15
C CYS A 53 -3.41 -31.71 10.86
N ARG A 54 -4.29 -32.71 11.03
CA ARG A 54 -3.94 -34.14 10.88
C ARG A 54 -3.87 -34.62 9.43
N VAL A 55 -4.71 -34.08 8.55
CA VAL A 55 -4.75 -34.46 7.13
C VAL A 55 -3.63 -33.77 6.32
N SER A 56 -2.99 -32.76 6.91
CA SER A 56 -1.92 -32.01 6.25
C SER A 56 -0.59 -32.81 6.19
N ASP A 57 -0.50 -33.75 5.25
CA ASP A 57 0.79 -34.25 4.78
C ASP A 57 1.61 -33.10 4.18
N GLN A 58 2.94 -33.26 4.21
CA GLN A 58 3.91 -32.24 3.78
C GLN A 58 3.56 -31.71 2.38
N GLN A 59 3.13 -30.44 2.33
CA GLN A 59 2.96 -29.57 1.15
C GLN A 59 1.66 -29.68 0.33
N SER A 60 0.48 -29.68 0.96
CA SER A 60 -0.73 -29.21 0.26
C SER A 60 -0.80 -27.68 0.32
N GLU A 61 -0.45 -26.98 -0.77
CA GLU A 61 -0.58 -25.51 -0.92
C GLU A 61 -1.95 -25.00 -0.44
N ARG A 62 -3.01 -25.79 -0.71
CA ARG A 62 -4.39 -25.51 -0.28
C ARG A 62 -4.54 -25.37 1.23
N MET A 63 -3.86 -26.22 2.01
CA MET A 63 -3.96 -26.18 3.48
C MET A 63 -3.14 -25.03 4.06
N ILE A 64 -2.04 -24.65 3.40
CA ILE A 64 -1.27 -23.47 3.79
C ILE A 64 -2.14 -22.22 3.66
N GLU A 65 -2.89 -22.07 2.55
CA GLU A 65 -3.83 -20.95 2.36
C GLU A 65 -4.95 -20.97 3.42
N VAL A 66 -5.51 -22.14 3.75
CA VAL A 66 -6.51 -22.27 4.82
C VAL A 66 -5.95 -21.83 6.18
N PHE A 67 -4.74 -22.27 6.55
CA PHE A 67 -4.13 -21.83 7.81
C PHE A 67 -3.66 -20.36 7.78
N SER A 68 -3.36 -19.81 6.60
CA SER A 68 -3.12 -18.37 6.42
C SER A 68 -4.37 -17.55 6.72
N ILE A 69 -5.56 -18.06 6.37
CA ILE A 69 -6.83 -17.44 6.74
C ILE A 69 -7.04 -17.48 8.26
N VAL A 70 -6.71 -18.60 8.91
CA VAL A 70 -6.76 -18.71 10.38
C VAL A 70 -5.78 -17.74 11.02
N ASN A 71 -4.56 -17.62 10.49
CA ASN A 71 -3.52 -16.68 10.92
C ASN A 71 -3.97 -15.22 10.84
N ALA A 72 -4.65 -14.84 9.76
CA ALA A 72 -5.16 -13.48 9.55
C ALA A 72 -6.44 -13.18 10.33
N SER A 73 -6.96 -14.13 11.12
CA SER A 73 -8.20 -13.99 11.87
C SER A 73 -7.96 -13.79 13.37
N ASN A 74 -8.98 -13.31 14.08
CA ASN A 74 -8.96 -13.16 15.54
C ASN A 74 -9.16 -14.49 16.30
N PHE A 75 -9.12 -15.63 15.61
CA PHE A 75 -9.49 -16.92 16.17
C PHE A 75 -8.58 -17.35 17.34
N LEU A 76 -7.26 -17.26 17.17
CA LEU A 76 -6.30 -17.61 18.22
C LEU A 76 -6.34 -16.59 19.37
N ASP A 77 -6.30 -15.30 19.06
CA ASP A 77 -6.14 -14.23 20.04
C ASP A 77 -7.40 -13.95 20.87
N ILE A 78 -8.59 -14.10 20.25
CA ILE A 78 -9.86 -13.69 20.85
C ILE A 78 -10.77 -14.90 21.04
N ASN A 79 -11.16 -15.58 19.97
CA ASN A 79 -12.23 -16.58 20.06
C ASN A 79 -11.84 -17.79 20.93
N LEU A 80 -10.65 -18.36 20.74
CA LEU A 80 -10.14 -19.46 21.55
C LEU A 80 -9.90 -19.05 23.00
N VAL A 81 -9.21 -17.93 23.21
CA VAL A 81 -8.89 -17.39 24.54
C VAL A 81 -10.15 -17.12 25.37
N GLN A 82 -11.25 -16.67 24.74
CA GLN A 82 -12.53 -16.46 25.43
C GLN A 82 -13.34 -17.75 25.63
N TRP A 83 -13.16 -18.76 24.78
CA TRP A 83 -13.96 -19.99 24.83
C TRP A 83 -13.39 -21.03 25.78
N ILE A 84 -12.06 -21.20 25.84
CA ILE A 84 -11.39 -22.19 26.71
C ILE A 84 -11.82 -22.05 28.19
N PRO A 85 -11.87 -20.85 28.80
CA PRO A 85 -12.32 -20.71 30.20
C PRO A 85 -13.78 -21.14 30.43
N LYS A 86 -14.63 -21.10 29.39
CA LYS A 86 -16.04 -21.51 29.48
C LYS A 86 -16.20 -23.02 29.61
N TRP A 87 -15.17 -23.83 29.34
CA TRP A 87 -15.27 -25.29 29.41
C TRP A 87 -15.69 -25.79 30.80
N ASN A 88 -15.28 -25.10 31.86
CA ASN A 88 -15.72 -25.37 33.24
C ASN A 88 -17.24 -25.19 33.43
N GLN A 89 -17.85 -24.27 32.68
CA GLN A 89 -19.27 -23.93 32.78
C GLN A 89 -20.15 -24.78 31.84
N LEU A 90 -19.56 -25.35 30.79
CA LEU A 90 -20.28 -26.08 29.74
C LEU A 90 -20.52 -27.56 30.06
N CYS A 91 -20.03 -28.04 31.22
CA CYS A 91 -20.26 -29.40 31.73
C CYS A 91 -19.98 -30.51 30.68
N PHE A 92 -18.88 -30.39 29.93
CA PHE A 92 -18.49 -31.42 28.97
C PHE A 92 -18.22 -32.77 29.64
N THR A 93 -18.53 -33.86 28.94
CA THR A 93 -18.04 -35.19 29.32
C THR A 93 -16.52 -35.24 29.20
N GLN A 94 -15.87 -36.06 30.00
CA GLN A 94 -14.40 -36.17 30.01
C GLN A 94 -13.81 -36.41 28.61
N ASP A 95 -14.40 -37.31 27.82
CA ASP A 95 -13.93 -37.60 26.45
C ASP A 95 -13.95 -36.38 25.52
N VAL A 96 -14.96 -35.51 25.67
CA VAL A 96 -15.11 -34.30 24.86
C VAL A 96 -14.09 -33.25 25.29
N LEU A 97 -13.84 -33.16 26.59
CA LEU A 97 -12.85 -32.27 27.16
C LEU A 97 -11.43 -32.63 26.70
N GLU A 98 -11.08 -33.91 26.78
CA GLU A 98 -9.78 -34.41 26.30
C GLU A 98 -9.62 -34.18 24.80
N LYS A 99 -10.67 -34.47 24.02
CA LYS A 99 -10.65 -34.19 22.58
C LYS A 99 -10.45 -32.70 22.28
N ASN A 100 -11.08 -31.81 23.04
CA ASN A 100 -10.92 -30.37 22.90
C ASN A 100 -9.50 -29.91 23.24
N LEU A 101 -8.93 -30.42 24.32
CA LEU A 101 -7.54 -30.15 24.70
C LEU A 101 -6.58 -30.57 23.58
N LEU A 102 -6.68 -31.81 23.09
CA LEU A 102 -5.85 -32.31 22.01
C LEU A 102 -6.04 -31.52 20.71
N SER A 103 -7.28 -31.15 20.38
CA SER A 103 -7.59 -30.39 19.17
C SER A 103 -6.99 -28.99 19.21
N THR A 104 -7.08 -28.30 20.34
CA THR A 104 -6.49 -26.97 20.52
C THR A 104 -4.96 -27.04 20.49
N ILE A 105 -4.36 -28.05 21.13
CA ILE A 105 -2.90 -28.26 21.08
C ILE A 105 -2.44 -28.50 19.64
N ASP A 106 -3.10 -29.40 18.90
CA ASP A 106 -2.76 -29.69 17.50
C ASP A 106 -2.80 -28.41 16.63
N ILE A 107 -3.79 -27.54 16.84
CA ILE A 107 -3.90 -26.24 16.15
C ILE A 107 -2.76 -25.31 16.55
N CYS A 108 -2.52 -25.11 17.84
CA CYS A 108 -1.44 -24.24 18.33
C CYS A 108 -0.06 -24.68 17.82
N THR A 109 0.24 -25.98 17.85
CA THR A 109 1.48 -26.53 17.29
C THR A 109 1.59 -26.22 15.81
N LYS A 110 0.54 -26.48 15.03
CA LYS A 110 0.55 -26.22 13.59
C LYS A 110 0.76 -24.73 13.25
N MET A 111 0.17 -23.84 14.06
CA MET A 111 0.28 -22.40 13.88
C MET A 111 1.69 -21.89 14.23
N LEU A 112 2.34 -22.43 15.27
CA LEU A 112 3.75 -22.13 15.57
C LEU A 112 4.69 -22.65 14.48
N ASP A 113 4.49 -23.88 13.99
CA ASP A 113 5.35 -24.50 12.98
C ASP A 113 5.32 -23.77 11.63
N LYS A 114 4.20 -23.12 11.29
CA LYS A 114 3.99 -22.50 9.98
C LYS A 114 4.07 -20.97 9.99
N PHE A 115 3.78 -20.33 11.11
CA PHE A 115 3.62 -18.88 11.18
C PHE A 115 4.29 -18.31 12.44
N LEU A 116 5.54 -17.88 12.28
CA LEU A 116 6.36 -17.27 13.35
C LEU A 116 5.71 -16.02 13.99
N GLY A 117 4.76 -15.35 13.29
CA GLY A 117 4.02 -14.21 13.83
C GLY A 117 3.09 -14.55 15.01
N ASN A 118 2.72 -15.83 15.18
CA ASN A 118 1.75 -16.26 16.21
C ASN A 118 2.36 -16.59 17.56
N VAL A 119 3.66 -16.39 17.77
CA VAL A 119 4.32 -16.74 19.04
C VAL A 119 3.61 -16.07 20.23
N SER A 120 3.19 -14.81 20.10
CA SER A 120 2.45 -14.10 21.15
C SER A 120 1.04 -14.69 21.37
N ALA A 121 0.28 -14.88 20.29
CA ALA A 121 -1.09 -15.42 20.29
C ALA A 121 -1.18 -16.82 20.93
N VAL A 122 -0.26 -17.70 20.52
CA VAL A 122 -0.15 -19.05 21.05
C VAL A 122 0.31 -19.01 22.52
N GLY A 123 1.16 -18.06 22.89
CA GLY A 123 1.55 -17.84 24.29
C GLY A 123 0.36 -17.51 25.20
N VAL A 124 -0.53 -16.60 24.77
CA VAL A 124 -1.75 -16.27 25.53
C VAL A 124 -2.69 -17.48 25.61
N THR A 125 -2.87 -18.20 24.50
CA THR A 125 -3.69 -19.42 24.47
C THR A 125 -3.13 -20.50 25.40
N LEU A 126 -1.81 -20.68 25.42
CA LEU A 126 -1.11 -21.61 26.32
C LEU A 126 -1.33 -21.29 27.80
N LEU A 127 -1.30 -20.00 28.18
CA LEU A 127 -1.59 -19.59 29.56
C LEU A 127 -3.00 -19.99 29.98
N VAL A 128 -3.98 -19.77 29.11
CA VAL A 128 -5.38 -20.13 29.39
C VAL A 128 -5.57 -21.64 29.43
N LEU A 129 -4.95 -22.39 28.51
CA LEU A 129 -4.96 -23.85 28.50
C LEU A 129 -4.38 -24.43 29.80
N ASN A 130 -3.22 -23.93 30.24
CA ASN A 130 -2.59 -24.35 31.49
C ASN A 130 -3.51 -24.08 32.68
N SER A 131 -4.11 -22.89 32.76
CA SER A 131 -5.03 -22.54 33.84
C SER A 131 -6.25 -23.47 33.90
N VAL A 132 -6.77 -23.90 32.74
CA VAL A 132 -7.90 -24.83 32.67
C VAL A 132 -7.48 -26.25 33.05
N VAL A 133 -6.32 -26.74 32.58
CA VAL A 133 -5.79 -28.05 32.97
C VAL A 133 -5.52 -28.12 34.48
N GLU A 134 -4.90 -27.09 35.06
CA GLU A 134 -4.72 -26.99 36.52
C GLU A 134 -6.05 -26.97 37.27
N GLY A 135 -7.07 -26.30 36.70
CA GLY A 135 -8.43 -26.30 37.24
C GLY A 135 -9.08 -27.67 37.23
N PHE A 136 -8.85 -28.47 36.19
CA PHE A 136 -9.35 -29.84 36.10
C PHE A 136 -8.66 -30.76 37.10
N GLU A 137 -7.34 -30.65 37.26
CA GLU A 137 -6.60 -31.43 38.25
C GLU A 137 -7.03 -31.11 39.69
N LYS A 138 -7.31 -29.84 40.00
CA LYS A 138 -7.82 -29.42 41.32
C LYS A 138 -9.23 -29.93 41.62
N ASN A 139 -10.03 -30.21 40.59
CA ASN A 139 -11.39 -30.69 40.70
C ASN A 139 -11.50 -32.22 40.49
N ASP A 140 -10.39 -32.96 40.63
CA ASP A 140 -10.31 -34.42 40.45
C ASP A 140 -10.79 -34.92 39.06
N ILE A 141 -10.73 -34.07 38.03
CA ILE A 141 -11.01 -34.47 36.64
C ILE A 141 -9.72 -35.06 36.06
N PHE A 142 -9.80 -36.32 35.63
CA PHE A 142 -8.65 -37.02 35.05
C PHE A 142 -8.23 -36.42 33.70
N VAL A 143 -6.95 -36.07 33.58
CA VAL A 143 -6.32 -35.63 32.34
C VAL A 143 -5.28 -36.67 31.93
N THR A 144 -5.45 -37.23 30.73
CA THR A 144 -4.56 -38.29 30.20
C THR A 144 -3.11 -37.85 30.06
N SER A 145 -2.19 -38.82 30.18
CA SER A 145 -0.75 -38.58 29.99
C SER A 145 -0.42 -38.03 28.60
N GLU A 146 -1.18 -38.42 27.56
CA GLU A 146 -1.01 -37.91 26.19
C GLU A 146 -1.21 -36.39 26.12
N VAL A 147 -2.26 -35.86 26.76
CA VAL A 147 -2.52 -34.42 26.80
C VAL A 147 -1.37 -33.69 27.50
N LYS A 148 -0.88 -34.24 28.63
CA LYS A 148 0.23 -33.64 29.39
C LYS A 148 1.54 -33.63 28.60
N GLU A 149 1.85 -34.72 27.91
CA GLU A 149 3.04 -34.82 27.05
C GLU A 149 2.97 -33.83 25.89
N LYS A 150 1.86 -33.79 25.15
CA LYS A 150 1.68 -32.84 24.03
C LYS A 150 1.69 -31.38 24.48
N LEU A 151 1.09 -31.08 25.64
CA LEU A 151 1.10 -29.72 26.20
C LEU A 151 2.51 -29.30 26.63
N THR A 152 3.28 -30.23 27.20
CA THR A 152 4.69 -29.99 27.55
C THR A 152 5.53 -29.73 26.31
N SER A 153 5.37 -30.55 25.27
CA SER A 153 6.05 -30.38 23.98
C SER A 153 5.69 -29.04 23.30
N LEU A 154 4.41 -28.64 23.32
CA LEU A 154 3.99 -27.34 22.80
C LEU A 154 4.62 -26.18 23.59
N ARG A 155 4.73 -26.30 24.92
CA ARG A 155 5.40 -25.29 25.77
C ARG A 155 6.89 -25.17 25.43
N GLU A 156 7.61 -26.27 25.31
CA GLU A 156 9.03 -26.27 24.94
C GLU A 156 9.27 -25.68 23.55
N THR A 157 8.39 -26.01 22.59
CA THR A 157 8.41 -25.47 21.23
C THR A 157 8.17 -23.96 21.27
N HIS A 158 7.16 -23.51 22.02
CA HIS A 158 6.86 -22.09 22.20
C HIS A 158 8.01 -21.31 22.84
N GLU A 159 8.63 -21.84 23.91
CA GLU A 159 9.79 -21.22 24.56
C GLU A 159 10.98 -21.09 23.62
N THR A 160 11.25 -22.11 22.80
CA THR A 160 12.32 -22.09 21.80
C THR A 160 12.08 -20.99 20.77
N PHE A 161 10.88 -20.92 20.19
CA PHE A 161 10.52 -19.85 19.25
C PHE A 161 10.48 -18.47 19.91
N LEU A 162 10.14 -18.36 21.20
CA LEU A 162 10.16 -17.12 21.95
C LEU A 162 11.60 -16.63 22.18
N ILE A 163 12.54 -17.52 22.49
CA ILE A 163 13.96 -17.19 22.60
C ILE A 163 14.52 -16.78 21.24
N ASP A 164 14.24 -17.55 20.18
CA ASP A 164 14.66 -17.22 18.82
C ASP A 164 14.09 -15.87 18.37
N SER A 165 12.81 -15.59 18.64
CA SER A 165 12.19 -14.29 18.33
C SER A 165 12.81 -13.14 19.11
N LYS A 166 13.20 -13.37 20.38
CA LYS A 166 13.88 -12.37 21.24
C LYS A 166 15.33 -12.15 20.81
N GLU A 167 16.10 -13.20 20.51
CA GLU A 167 17.46 -13.08 19.97
C GLU A 167 17.46 -12.41 18.60
N LEU A 168 16.52 -12.76 17.72
CA LEU A 168 16.30 -12.08 16.45
C LEU A 168 15.98 -10.60 16.69
N ASN A 169 15.09 -10.26 17.63
CA ASN A 169 14.74 -8.88 17.92
C ASN A 169 15.91 -8.06 18.52
N VAL A 170 16.73 -8.66 19.38
CA VAL A 170 17.95 -8.02 19.93
C VAL A 170 19.02 -7.82 18.86
N ARG A 171 19.22 -8.79 17.95
CA ARG A 171 20.09 -8.63 16.76
C ARG A 171 19.52 -7.60 15.77
N ARG A 172 18.20 -7.55 15.59
CA ARG A 172 17.46 -6.62 14.70
C ARG A 172 17.54 -5.16 15.16
N THR A 173 17.65 -4.89 16.47
CA THR A 173 17.75 -3.51 16.99
C THR A 173 19.10 -2.83 16.73
N GLY A 174 20.15 -3.58 16.35
CA GLY A 174 21.48 -3.04 16.06
C GLY A 174 21.84 -2.93 14.57
N MET A 175 21.04 -3.55 13.68
CA MET A 175 21.28 -3.57 12.23
C MET A 175 20.40 -2.54 11.52
N SER A 176 20.92 -1.84 10.52
CA SER A 176 20.09 -0.95 9.70
C SER A 176 19.09 -1.77 8.89
N ASP A 177 17.87 -1.26 8.77
CA ASP A 177 16.77 -1.82 7.97
C ASP A 177 17.20 -2.14 6.53
N ASP A 178 18.15 -1.38 5.98
CA ASP A 178 18.74 -1.58 4.65
C ASP A 178 19.29 -2.99 4.43
N SER A 179 19.76 -3.65 5.51
CA SER A 179 20.36 -4.99 5.48
C SER A 179 19.40 -6.10 5.92
N ARG A 180 18.16 -5.74 6.29
CA ARG A 180 17.18 -6.67 6.85
C ARG A 180 16.16 -7.05 5.78
N GLU A 181 15.72 -8.30 5.82
CA GLU A 181 14.53 -8.70 5.06
C GLU A 181 13.29 -7.99 5.64
N PRO A 182 12.36 -7.55 4.77
CA PRO A 182 11.14 -6.91 5.22
C PRO A 182 10.28 -7.90 6.04
N PRO A 183 9.56 -7.42 7.08
CA PRO A 183 8.76 -8.28 7.94
C PRO A 183 7.52 -8.87 7.23
N ASP A 184 7.06 -8.21 6.18
CA ASP A 184 5.85 -8.52 5.42
C ASP A 184 6.03 -8.17 3.94
N ASN A 185 5.18 -8.72 3.08
CA ASN A 185 5.18 -8.42 1.66
C ASN A 185 4.46 -7.09 1.39
N PHE A 186 5.14 -6.11 0.80
CA PHE A 186 4.55 -4.78 0.54
C PHE A 186 3.27 -4.82 -0.31
N ARG A 187 3.08 -5.88 -1.13
CA ARG A 187 1.87 -6.08 -1.93
C ARG A 187 0.63 -6.37 -1.10
N GLU A 188 0.81 -6.85 0.13
CA GLU A 188 -0.27 -7.19 1.06
C GLU A 188 -0.49 -6.09 2.10
N VAL A 189 0.45 -5.14 2.23
CA VAL A 189 0.35 -4.02 3.16
C VAL A 189 -0.76 -3.06 2.70
N PRO A 190 -1.82 -2.81 3.48
CA PRO A 190 -2.91 -1.94 3.07
C PRO A 190 -2.45 -0.51 2.77
N VAL A 191 -3.03 0.14 1.75
CA VAL A 191 -2.73 1.54 1.42
C VAL A 191 -3.14 2.49 2.54
N LEU A 192 -4.30 2.23 3.16
CA LEU A 192 -4.75 2.96 4.34
C LEU A 192 -3.93 2.54 5.56
N PRO A 193 -3.62 3.48 6.48
CA PRO A 193 -2.97 3.15 7.75
C PRO A 193 -3.88 2.29 8.62
N CYS A 194 -3.27 1.44 9.46
CA CYS A 194 -3.99 0.85 10.58
C CYS A 194 -3.89 1.74 11.84
N PRO A 195 -4.77 1.58 12.84
CA PRO A 195 -4.74 2.40 14.05
C PRO A 195 -3.39 2.35 14.79
N ASP A 196 -2.73 1.20 14.83
CA ASP A 196 -1.43 1.05 15.51
C ASP A 196 -0.31 1.86 14.84
N GLU A 197 -0.39 2.07 13.52
CA GLU A 197 0.61 2.84 12.78
C GLU A 197 0.56 4.34 13.10
N LEU A 198 -0.54 4.83 13.67
CA LEU A 198 -0.67 6.22 14.12
C LEU A 198 -0.25 6.42 15.59
N ARG A 199 0.24 5.37 16.26
CA ARG A 199 0.75 5.49 17.62
C ARG A 199 2.10 6.20 17.65
N ARG A 200 2.35 6.93 18.75
CA ARG A 200 3.59 7.69 18.95
C ARG A 200 4.85 6.81 18.95
N ASP A 201 4.73 5.60 19.49
CA ASP A 201 5.83 4.65 19.65
C ASP A 201 6.02 3.73 18.43
N TYR A 202 5.18 3.87 17.41
CA TYR A 202 5.29 3.07 16.20
C TYR A 202 6.58 3.40 15.44
N LYS A 203 7.32 2.36 15.08
CA LYS A 203 8.52 2.45 14.24
C LYS A 203 8.27 1.65 12.97
N PRO A 204 8.00 2.32 11.83
CA PRO A 204 7.86 1.61 10.57
C PRO A 204 9.18 0.98 10.15
N PHE A 205 9.10 -0.16 9.46
CA PHE A 205 10.24 -0.73 8.75
C PHE A 205 10.49 0.08 7.48
N LEU A 206 11.65 0.73 7.37
CA LEU A 206 11.97 1.62 6.25
C LEU A 206 13.40 1.39 5.77
N ARG A 207 13.54 1.14 4.47
CA ARG A 207 14.84 1.09 3.79
C ARG A 207 15.11 2.41 3.10
N LYS A 208 16.37 2.83 3.07
CA LYS A 208 16.78 4.07 2.40
C LYS A 208 16.67 3.91 0.89
N ASN A 209 16.29 5.01 0.22
CA ASN A 209 16.42 5.12 -1.22
C ASN A 209 17.89 5.00 -1.63
N ILE A 210 18.20 4.08 -2.54
CA ILE A 210 19.55 3.90 -3.08
C ILE A 210 19.79 4.98 -4.13
N VAL A 211 20.45 6.06 -3.71
CA VAL A 211 20.80 7.19 -4.60
C VAL A 211 21.96 6.83 -5.53
N ASN A 212 22.91 6.03 -5.05
CA ASN A 212 24.09 5.62 -5.78
C ASN A 212 24.20 4.09 -5.77
N GLY A 213 24.12 3.48 -6.95
CA GLY A 213 24.24 2.03 -7.11
C GLY A 213 22.93 1.39 -7.57
N LYS A 214 22.96 0.06 -7.66
CA LYS A 214 21.84 -0.76 -8.14
C LYS A 214 20.95 -1.24 -7.00
N TYR A 215 19.72 -1.57 -7.34
CA TYR A 215 18.85 -2.37 -6.48
C TYR A 215 19.13 -3.86 -6.72
N ASP A 216 18.83 -4.70 -5.73
CA ASP A 216 19.09 -6.15 -5.85
C ASP A 216 18.21 -6.80 -6.92
N ASN A 217 16.95 -6.37 -6.97
CA ASN A 217 15.95 -6.79 -7.94
C ASN A 217 14.76 -5.81 -7.93
N ILE A 218 13.79 -6.04 -8.82
CA ILE A 218 12.59 -5.21 -8.96
C ILE A 218 11.76 -5.18 -7.67
N ASN A 219 11.60 -6.31 -6.97
CA ASN A 219 10.84 -6.36 -5.73
C ASN A 219 11.51 -5.57 -4.60
N HIS A 220 12.85 -5.55 -4.55
CA HIS A 220 13.58 -4.69 -3.61
C HIS A 220 13.28 -3.21 -3.90
N TYR A 221 13.38 -2.78 -5.15
CA TYR A 221 13.05 -1.41 -5.57
C TYR A 221 11.60 -1.04 -5.20
N LEU A 222 10.63 -1.88 -5.56
CA LEU A 222 9.22 -1.64 -5.31
C LEU A 222 8.91 -1.58 -3.81
N ASP A 223 9.46 -2.47 -2.99
CA ASP A 223 9.26 -2.43 -1.53
C ASP A 223 9.81 -1.14 -0.91
N VAL A 224 11.04 -0.75 -1.27
CA VAL A 224 11.68 0.47 -0.77
C VAL A 224 10.81 1.68 -1.09
N HIS A 225 10.41 1.83 -2.36
CA HIS A 225 9.63 2.97 -2.79
C HIS A 225 8.19 2.95 -2.26
N TYR A 226 7.54 1.78 -2.16
CA TYR A 226 6.22 1.65 -1.57
C TYR A 226 6.21 2.10 -0.11
N ARG A 227 7.13 1.59 0.71
CA ARG A 227 7.17 1.90 2.14
C ARG A 227 7.56 3.35 2.41
N LEU A 228 8.54 3.89 1.66
CA LEU A 228 8.92 5.30 1.78
C LEU A 228 7.76 6.23 1.41
N LEU A 229 7.09 5.95 0.28
CA LEU A 229 5.98 6.79 -0.19
C LEU A 229 4.77 6.70 0.75
N ARG A 230 4.48 5.51 1.29
CA ARG A 230 3.41 5.31 2.25
C ARG A 230 3.69 6.02 3.58
N GLU A 231 4.94 5.98 4.04
CA GLU A 231 5.35 6.69 5.25
C GLU A 231 5.29 8.22 5.08
N ASP A 232 5.70 8.76 3.92
CA ASP A 232 5.61 10.20 3.62
C ASP A 232 4.16 10.71 3.75
N PHE A 233 3.19 9.85 3.45
CA PHE A 233 1.77 10.11 3.64
C PHE A 233 1.27 9.96 5.09
N ILE A 234 1.75 8.94 5.82
CA ILE A 234 1.25 8.60 7.18
C ILE A 234 1.90 9.47 8.26
N ALA A 235 3.19 9.78 8.13
CA ALA A 235 3.95 10.50 9.15
C ALA A 235 3.30 11.85 9.54
N PRO A 236 2.83 12.70 8.60
CA PRO A 236 2.26 14.00 8.97
C PRO A 236 1.00 13.92 9.86
N ILE A 237 0.10 12.95 9.61
CA ILE A 237 -1.09 12.77 10.45
C ILE A 237 -0.73 12.13 11.80
N ARG A 238 0.23 11.20 11.83
CA ARG A 238 0.74 10.59 13.07
C ARG A 238 1.38 11.62 13.99
N GLU A 239 2.22 12.48 13.43
CA GLU A 239 2.86 13.58 14.16
C GLU A 239 1.83 14.58 14.67
N GLY A 240 0.83 14.95 13.86
CA GLY A 240 -0.25 15.84 14.27
C GLY A 240 -1.08 15.29 15.43
N ILE A 241 -1.42 13.99 15.41
CA ILE A 241 -2.12 13.32 16.52
C ILE A 241 -1.24 13.25 17.77
N ALA A 242 0.04 12.92 17.62
CA ALA A 242 0.98 12.87 18.73
C ALA A 242 1.14 14.24 19.41
N GLU A 243 1.23 15.32 18.62
CA GLU A 243 1.31 16.69 19.12
C GLU A 243 0.01 17.10 19.86
N TYR A 244 -1.15 16.72 19.32
CA TYR A 244 -2.44 16.91 19.97
C TYR A 244 -2.55 16.22 21.33
N ILE A 245 -2.15 14.94 21.42
CA ILE A 245 -2.15 14.17 22.67
C ILE A 245 -1.20 14.81 23.69
N ASP A 246 -0.03 15.25 23.24
CA ASP A 246 0.96 15.95 24.06
C ASP A 246 0.39 17.27 24.63
N GLU A 247 -0.39 18.01 23.85
CA GLU A 247 -1.07 19.22 24.32
C GLU A 247 -2.16 18.91 25.35
N LEU A 248 -2.97 17.88 25.14
CA LEU A 248 -3.97 17.43 26.11
C LEU A 248 -3.33 17.10 27.46
N ALA A 249 -2.20 16.39 27.45
CA ALA A 249 -1.45 16.08 28.66
C ALA A 249 -0.86 17.33 29.34
N ARG A 250 -0.57 18.38 28.58
CA ARG A 250 -0.05 19.67 29.07
C ARG A 250 -1.13 20.65 29.52
N GLN A 251 -2.43 20.37 29.41
CA GLN A 251 -3.51 21.29 29.79
C GLN A 251 -3.56 21.69 31.30
N GLY A 252 -2.55 21.35 32.11
CA GLY A 252 -2.25 21.95 33.41
C GLY A 252 -1.15 23.04 33.42
N ALA A 253 -0.42 23.25 32.32
CA ALA A 253 0.68 24.20 32.20
C ALA A 253 0.41 25.25 31.10
N LYS A 254 0.60 26.53 31.44
CA LYS A 254 0.35 27.69 30.58
C LYS A 254 1.23 27.68 29.32
N SER A 255 0.82 26.99 28.26
CA SER A 255 1.33 27.22 26.91
C SER A 255 0.34 26.69 25.87
N LYS A 256 -0.49 27.58 25.32
CA LYS A 256 -1.21 27.31 24.06
C LYS A 256 -0.21 27.53 22.93
N LYS A 257 0.61 26.53 22.63
CA LYS A 257 1.26 26.48 21.33
C LYS A 257 0.15 26.29 20.29
N ARG A 258 0.29 26.92 19.13
CA ARG A 258 -0.65 26.72 18.03
C ARG A 258 -0.20 25.43 17.35
N LEU A 259 -1.05 24.40 17.33
CA LEU A 259 -0.88 23.21 16.49
C LEU A 259 -0.87 23.69 15.02
N ASN A 260 0.31 24.02 14.51
CA ASN A 260 0.46 24.44 13.13
C ASN A 260 0.30 23.18 12.28
N ASN A 261 -0.66 23.21 11.35
CA ASN A 261 -0.98 22.15 10.38
C ASN A 261 -1.84 20.97 10.84
N PHE A 262 -2.14 20.79 12.14
CA PHE A 262 -3.13 19.79 12.56
C PHE A 262 -4.56 20.30 12.35
N ARG A 263 -5.32 19.63 11.48
CA ARG A 263 -6.68 20.01 11.09
C ARG A 263 -7.69 19.18 11.88
N LEU A 264 -8.17 19.73 12.99
CA LEU A 264 -9.12 19.08 13.90
C LEU A 264 -10.52 19.67 13.75
N TYR A 265 -11.53 18.79 13.77
CA TYR A 265 -12.95 19.12 13.75
C TYR A 265 -13.63 18.43 14.94
N ASN A 266 -14.41 19.20 15.69
CA ASN A 266 -15.06 18.74 16.92
C ASN A 266 -16.55 18.46 16.72
N ASN A 267 -17.12 17.63 17.59
CA ASN A 267 -18.54 17.28 17.63
C ASN A 267 -19.07 16.77 16.28
N VAL A 268 -18.31 15.87 15.68
CA VAL A 268 -18.63 15.27 14.38
C VAL A 268 -19.64 14.15 14.54
N HIS A 269 -20.75 14.19 13.80
CA HIS A 269 -21.81 13.19 13.85
C HIS A 269 -22.33 12.89 12.45
N ALA A 270 -22.64 11.61 12.17
CA ALA A 270 -23.27 11.23 10.92
C ALA A 270 -24.76 11.59 10.93
N VAL A 271 -25.22 12.24 9.85
CA VAL A 271 -26.60 12.73 9.72
C VAL A 271 -27.38 12.05 8.60
N GLY A 272 -26.71 11.38 7.68
CA GLY A 272 -27.37 10.67 6.59
C GLY A 272 -26.39 9.88 5.71
N ILE A 273 -26.96 9.11 4.80
CA ILE A 273 -26.25 8.40 3.74
C ILE A 273 -26.70 8.98 2.41
N GLU A 274 -25.75 9.33 1.56
CA GLU A 274 -25.98 9.76 0.19
C GLU A 274 -25.51 8.65 -0.76
N ARG A 275 -26.21 8.46 -1.88
CA ARG A 275 -25.84 7.46 -2.88
C ARG A 275 -25.65 8.15 -4.21
N SER A 276 -24.40 8.24 -4.65
CA SER A 276 -24.06 8.84 -5.93
C SER A 276 -23.27 7.87 -6.79
N LYS A 277 -23.71 7.67 -8.04
CA LYS A 277 -23.03 6.82 -9.04
C LYS A 277 -22.64 5.41 -8.53
N GLY A 278 -23.45 4.83 -7.64
CA GLY A 278 -23.22 3.48 -7.09
C GLY A 278 -22.27 3.42 -5.88
N VAL A 279 -21.70 4.56 -5.45
CA VAL A 279 -20.89 4.66 -4.23
C VAL A 279 -21.75 5.24 -3.10
N GLU A 280 -21.70 4.60 -1.92
CA GLU A 280 -22.35 5.09 -0.70
C GLU A 280 -21.41 6.04 0.04
N SER A 281 -21.83 7.29 0.26
CA SER A 281 -21.12 8.26 1.09
C SER A 281 -21.96 8.62 2.31
N TYR A 282 -21.28 9.01 3.39
CA TYR A 282 -21.87 9.34 4.68
C TYR A 282 -21.74 10.84 4.89
N LYS A 283 -22.87 11.50 5.13
CA LYS A 283 -22.89 12.93 5.44
C LYS A 283 -22.55 13.12 6.91
N LEU A 284 -21.42 13.76 7.18
CA LEU A 284 -20.97 14.13 8.51
C LEU A 284 -21.23 15.62 8.75
N LYS A 285 -21.77 15.95 9.92
CA LYS A 285 -21.83 17.33 10.42
C LYS A 285 -20.80 17.53 11.53
N PHE A 286 -20.10 18.66 11.51
CA PHE A 286 -19.13 19.06 12.51
C PHE A 286 -19.44 20.47 13.02
N HIS A 287 -18.99 20.77 14.25
CA HIS A 287 -19.21 22.08 14.85
C HIS A 287 -18.27 23.14 14.25
N ILE A 288 -18.83 24.28 13.84
CA ILE A 288 -18.06 25.43 13.35
C ILE A 288 -17.67 26.32 14.53
N ASP A 289 -16.44 26.17 14.99
CA ASP A 289 -15.85 27.09 15.97
C ASP A 289 -15.40 28.42 15.34
N ASP A 290 -14.95 29.35 16.17
CA ASP A 290 -14.53 30.68 15.70
C ASP A 290 -13.31 30.63 14.76
N HIS A 291 -12.50 29.57 14.81
CA HIS A 291 -11.38 29.38 13.88
C HIS A 291 -11.89 28.96 12.49
N LEU A 292 -12.87 28.06 12.44
CA LEU A 292 -13.48 27.59 11.19
C LEU A 292 -14.36 28.66 10.53
N LYS A 293 -14.96 29.59 11.30
CA LYS A 293 -15.71 30.74 10.74
C LYS A 293 -14.86 31.67 9.89
N ALA A 294 -13.55 31.74 10.16
CA ALA A 294 -12.62 32.59 9.42
C ALA A 294 -12.08 31.91 8.14
N VAL A 295 -12.38 30.63 7.92
CA VAL A 295 -11.91 29.87 6.75
C VAL A 295 -12.73 30.26 5.53
N LYS A 296 -12.04 30.66 4.45
CA LYS A 296 -12.64 30.84 3.12
C LYS A 296 -12.64 29.50 2.39
N TRP A 297 -13.74 28.76 2.46
CA TRP A 297 -13.82 27.38 1.99
C TRP A 297 -13.57 27.24 0.49
N GLU A 298 -13.89 28.25 -0.32
CA GLU A 298 -13.71 28.24 -1.78
C GLU A 298 -12.24 28.20 -2.21
N HIS A 299 -11.34 28.70 -1.37
CA HIS A 299 -9.90 28.73 -1.63
C HIS A 299 -9.11 27.84 -0.65
N SER A 300 -9.80 27.12 0.20
CA SER A 300 -9.20 26.28 1.24
C SER A 300 -8.79 24.93 0.65
N GLN A 301 -7.63 24.43 1.07
CA GLN A 301 -7.19 23.05 0.79
C GLN A 301 -7.67 22.06 1.87
N ARG A 302 -8.64 22.46 2.70
CA ARG A 302 -9.22 21.63 3.78
C ARG A 302 -10.38 20.79 3.25
N LEU A 303 -10.40 19.53 3.65
CA LEU A 303 -11.45 18.56 3.33
C LEU A 303 -11.75 18.52 1.82
N ILE A 304 -10.74 18.66 0.96
CA ILE A 304 -10.92 18.51 -0.48
C ILE A 304 -11.29 17.05 -0.80
N PHE A 305 -11.96 16.84 -1.93
CA PHE A 305 -12.24 15.49 -2.44
C PHE A 305 -10.97 14.64 -2.42
N GLY A 306 -11.03 13.42 -1.89
CA GLY A 306 -9.87 12.52 -1.80
C GLY A 306 -8.96 12.73 -0.60
N SER A 307 -9.25 13.67 0.32
CA SER A 307 -8.49 13.81 1.57
C SER A 307 -8.77 12.65 2.54
N LEU A 308 -7.72 12.13 3.20
CA LEU A 308 -7.86 11.18 4.30
C LEU A 308 -8.31 11.91 5.57
N ILE A 309 -9.31 11.34 6.25
CA ILE A 309 -9.72 11.72 7.59
C ILE A 309 -9.70 10.51 8.52
N CYS A 310 -9.55 10.74 9.82
CA CYS A 310 -9.81 9.73 10.84
C CYS A 310 -10.77 10.26 11.90
N LEU A 311 -11.72 9.42 12.30
CA LEU A 311 -12.65 9.67 13.39
C LEU A 311 -12.19 8.96 14.66
N SER A 312 -12.38 9.61 15.81
CA SER A 312 -12.11 9.02 17.11
C SER A 312 -13.11 9.48 18.17
N ARG A 313 -13.41 8.60 19.12
CA ARG A 313 -14.28 8.89 20.28
C ARG A 313 -13.49 9.17 21.57
N ASP A 314 -12.22 8.83 21.58
CA ASP A 314 -11.41 8.67 22.79
C ASP A 314 -10.02 9.29 22.65
N ASP A 315 -9.99 10.45 21.99
CA ASP A 315 -8.77 11.24 21.75
C ASP A 315 -7.72 10.48 20.94
N PHE A 316 -8.18 9.83 19.86
CA PHE A 316 -7.37 9.12 18.87
C PHE A 316 -6.71 7.83 19.39
N LYS A 317 -7.26 7.21 20.44
CA LYS A 317 -6.85 5.85 20.84
C LYS A 317 -7.48 4.79 19.94
N THR A 318 -8.74 4.99 19.57
CA THR A 318 -9.45 4.22 18.54
C THR A 318 -9.69 5.10 17.32
N LEU A 319 -9.55 4.49 16.14
CA LEU A 319 -9.51 5.20 14.86
C LEU A 319 -10.39 4.52 13.83
N ILE A 320 -11.20 5.33 13.14
CA ILE A 320 -11.98 4.95 11.97
C ILE A 320 -11.52 5.82 10.81
N PHE A 321 -10.97 5.20 9.77
CA PHE A 321 -10.47 5.92 8.59
C PHE A 321 -11.57 6.13 7.55
N GLY A 322 -11.60 7.33 6.97
CA GLY A 322 -12.48 7.68 5.87
C GLY A 322 -11.78 8.56 4.86
N VAL A 323 -12.37 8.65 3.67
CA VAL A 323 -11.89 9.48 2.56
C VAL A 323 -13.01 10.44 2.17
N VAL A 324 -12.70 11.71 2.00
CA VAL A 324 -13.69 12.71 1.57
C VAL A 324 -14.18 12.37 0.16
N ALA A 325 -15.49 12.12 0.04
CA ALA A 325 -16.13 11.70 -1.19
C ALA A 325 -16.79 12.87 -1.94
N ASN A 326 -17.17 13.94 -1.24
CA ASN A 326 -17.64 15.18 -1.83
C ASN A 326 -17.35 16.36 -0.91
N SER A 327 -16.90 17.45 -1.52
CA SER A 327 -16.43 18.66 -0.84
C SER A 327 -17.05 19.87 -1.53
N ASP A 328 -18.23 20.25 -1.04
CA ASP A 328 -18.96 21.42 -1.51
C ASP A 328 -18.67 22.60 -0.56
N PRO A 329 -18.05 23.70 -1.02
CA PRO A 329 -17.70 24.84 -0.18
C PRO A 329 -18.87 25.42 0.61
N GLU A 330 -20.08 25.45 0.03
CA GLU A 330 -21.28 25.98 0.70
C GLU A 330 -21.68 25.07 1.87
N LYS A 331 -21.70 23.75 1.64
CA LYS A 331 -22.01 22.77 2.70
C LYS A 331 -20.92 22.75 3.77
N LEU A 332 -19.65 22.93 3.41
CA LEU A 332 -18.55 23.02 4.37
C LEU A 332 -18.66 24.27 5.26
N ALA A 333 -19.10 25.39 4.70
CA ALA A 333 -19.42 26.61 5.45
C ALA A 333 -20.59 26.41 6.42
N GLU A 334 -21.46 25.43 6.19
CA GLU A 334 -22.50 24.96 7.11
C GLU A 334 -22.05 23.82 8.03
N GLY A 335 -20.77 23.43 7.96
CA GLY A 335 -20.19 22.40 8.81
C GLY A 335 -20.56 20.98 8.36
N SER A 336 -20.70 20.75 7.06
CA SER A 336 -21.10 19.45 6.49
C SER A 336 -20.13 18.96 5.43
N VAL A 337 -19.77 17.68 5.47
CA VAL A 337 -18.90 17.01 4.49
C VAL A 337 -19.41 15.60 4.19
N GLU A 338 -19.15 15.07 2.99
CA GLU A 338 -19.51 13.68 2.64
C GLU A 338 -18.24 12.82 2.59
N VAL A 339 -18.27 11.66 3.25
CA VAL A 339 -17.10 10.79 3.44
C VAL A 339 -17.46 9.34 3.13
N THR A 340 -16.57 8.61 2.47
CA THR A 340 -16.63 7.15 2.32
C THR A 340 -15.74 6.49 3.35
N PHE A 341 -16.20 5.40 3.95
CA PHE A 341 -15.44 4.62 4.91
C PHE A 341 -15.08 3.26 4.33
N ASP A 342 -13.89 2.76 4.64
CA ASP A 342 -13.47 1.40 4.31
C ASP A 342 -13.75 0.48 5.51
N LEU A 343 -15.04 0.31 5.81
CA LEU A 343 -15.54 -0.49 6.93
C LEU A 343 -16.75 -1.31 6.49
N GLU A 344 -16.97 -2.45 7.14
CA GLU A 344 -18.17 -3.24 6.93
C GLU A 344 -19.43 -2.46 7.37
N ARG A 345 -20.52 -2.59 6.60
CA ARG A 345 -21.78 -1.85 6.81
C ARG A 345 -22.35 -1.94 8.22
N HIS A 346 -22.14 -3.05 8.93
CA HIS A 346 -22.66 -3.25 10.28
C HIS A 346 -21.94 -2.36 11.31
N LEU A 347 -20.64 -2.11 11.13
CA LEU A 347 -19.84 -1.21 11.98
C LEU A 347 -20.18 0.26 11.71
N LEU A 348 -20.64 0.58 10.49
CA LEU A 348 -21.03 1.93 10.10
C LEU A 348 -22.29 2.45 10.81
N GLN A 349 -23.11 1.56 11.39
CA GLN A 349 -24.26 1.98 12.20
C GLN A 349 -23.82 2.71 13.47
N GLU A 350 -22.66 2.37 14.03
CA GLU A 350 -22.15 3.01 15.24
C GLU A 350 -21.82 4.49 15.03
N ILE A 351 -21.48 4.89 13.79
CA ILE A 351 -21.14 6.28 13.44
C ILE A 351 -22.36 7.21 13.58
N PHE A 352 -23.58 6.69 13.41
CA PHE A 352 -24.81 7.46 13.60
C PHE A 352 -25.21 7.66 15.06
N THR A 353 -24.65 6.86 15.96
CA THR A 353 -25.06 6.82 17.37
C THR A 353 -24.17 7.66 18.29
N HIS A 354 -23.01 8.07 17.81
CA HIS A 354 -21.99 8.73 18.63
C HIS A 354 -21.48 10.03 18.00
N SER A 355 -20.93 10.88 18.86
CA SER A 355 -20.17 12.06 18.46
C SER A 355 -18.68 11.72 18.46
N PHE A 356 -17.97 12.26 17.48
CA PHE A 356 -16.55 11.99 17.23
C PHE A 356 -15.76 13.30 17.17
N LYS A 357 -14.45 13.18 17.36
CA LYS A 357 -13.47 14.13 16.84
C LYS A 357 -12.97 13.61 15.49
N MET A 358 -12.75 14.51 14.54
CA MET A 358 -12.21 14.17 13.23
C MET A 358 -10.90 14.90 13.01
N ALA A 359 -9.85 14.18 12.66
CA ALA A 359 -8.61 14.77 12.16
C ALA A 359 -8.51 14.55 10.66
N GLU A 360 -8.04 15.57 9.94
CA GLU A 360 -7.75 15.50 8.52
C GLU A 360 -6.23 15.42 8.32
N SER A 361 -5.79 14.50 7.44
CA SER A 361 -4.40 14.43 7.02
C SER A 361 -4.02 15.68 6.22
N PRO A 362 -2.85 16.30 6.49
CA PRO A 362 -2.38 17.40 5.65
C PRO A 362 -1.91 16.94 4.26
N SER A 363 -1.64 15.64 4.09
CA SER A 363 -1.20 15.03 2.83
C SER A 363 -2.40 14.63 1.97
N TYR A 364 -2.37 14.96 0.68
CA TYR A 364 -3.46 14.66 -0.26
C TYR A 364 -3.48 13.17 -0.64
N PHE A 365 -4.33 12.38 0.04
CA PHE A 365 -4.32 10.92 -0.03
C PHE A 365 -4.54 10.35 -1.44
N GLU A 366 -5.44 10.91 -2.25
CA GLU A 366 -5.76 10.34 -3.57
C GLU A 366 -4.53 10.24 -4.49
N ALA A 367 -3.61 11.21 -4.41
CA ALA A 367 -2.37 11.19 -5.16
C ALA A 367 -1.46 10.02 -4.75
N TYR A 368 -1.43 9.66 -3.47
CA TYR A 368 -0.67 8.50 -2.97
C TYR A 368 -1.39 7.19 -3.26
N ARG A 369 -2.71 7.14 -3.08
CA ARG A 369 -3.54 5.93 -3.22
C ARG A 369 -3.31 5.26 -4.58
N HIS A 370 -3.42 6.02 -5.67
CA HIS A 370 -3.25 5.48 -7.01
C HIS A 370 -1.82 4.99 -7.28
N VAL A 371 -0.82 5.74 -6.83
CA VAL A 371 0.59 5.37 -7.02
C VAL A 371 0.94 4.12 -6.21
N LEU A 372 0.54 4.07 -4.93
CA LEU A 372 0.75 2.93 -4.06
C LEU A 372 0.07 1.66 -4.60
N THR A 373 -1.17 1.77 -5.06
CA THR A 373 -1.90 0.64 -5.68
C THR A 373 -1.16 0.12 -6.90
N CYS A 374 -0.71 1.02 -7.78
CA CYS A 374 0.07 0.65 -8.96
C CYS A 374 1.39 -0.05 -8.58
N LEU A 375 2.11 0.45 -7.58
CA LEU A 375 3.33 -0.19 -7.10
C LEU A 375 3.09 -1.62 -6.59
N GLN A 376 1.96 -1.89 -5.95
CA GLN A 376 1.58 -3.24 -5.49
C GLN A 376 1.27 -4.19 -6.64
N GLU A 377 0.62 -3.69 -7.70
CA GLU A 377 0.21 -4.48 -8.87
C GLU A 377 1.37 -4.74 -9.86
N LEU A 378 2.41 -3.90 -9.85
CA LEU A 378 3.56 -4.06 -10.75
C LEU A 378 4.30 -5.39 -10.52
N ASN A 379 4.40 -6.16 -11.59
CA ASN A 379 5.11 -7.44 -11.63
C ASN A 379 6.52 -7.29 -12.21
N ALA A 380 7.37 -8.27 -11.93
CA ALA A 380 8.75 -8.28 -12.42
C ALA A 380 8.84 -8.40 -13.95
N ASP A 381 7.87 -9.08 -14.58
CA ASP A 381 7.88 -9.35 -16.02
C ASP A 381 7.54 -8.11 -16.86
N ASP A 382 6.73 -7.19 -16.32
CA ASP A 382 6.22 -6.00 -17.02
C ASP A 382 6.90 -4.70 -16.57
N PHE A 383 7.96 -4.77 -15.74
CA PHE A 383 8.58 -3.57 -15.19
C PHE A 383 9.39 -2.81 -16.27
N PRO A 384 8.95 -1.59 -16.65
CA PRO A 384 9.60 -0.84 -17.73
C PRO A 384 11.00 -0.38 -17.29
N PHE A 385 11.94 -0.36 -18.25
CA PHE A 385 13.28 0.19 -18.05
C PHE A 385 14.10 -0.44 -16.89
N ALA A 386 13.80 -1.70 -16.50
CA ALA A 386 14.49 -2.38 -15.40
C ALA A 386 16.03 -2.36 -15.53
N ARG A 387 16.56 -2.46 -16.76
CA ARG A 387 17.99 -2.39 -17.04
C ARG A 387 18.65 -1.06 -16.61
N TYR A 388 17.90 0.04 -16.63
CA TYR A 388 18.37 1.37 -16.23
C TYR A 388 18.08 1.66 -14.77
N ILE A 389 16.84 1.42 -14.33
CA ILE A 389 16.37 1.78 -12.98
C ILE A 389 16.96 0.83 -11.92
N ILE A 390 16.93 -0.48 -12.20
CA ILE A 390 17.37 -1.52 -11.25
C ILE A 390 18.86 -1.78 -11.42
N ASN A 391 19.28 -2.11 -12.65
CA ASN A 391 20.65 -2.56 -12.93
C ASN A 391 21.65 -1.44 -13.23
N THR A 392 21.20 -0.18 -13.29
CA THR A 392 22.05 1.00 -13.52
C THR A 392 22.91 0.94 -14.78
N LYS A 393 22.38 0.38 -15.87
CA LYS A 393 23.06 0.41 -17.18
C LYS A 393 23.31 1.87 -17.59
N ARG A 394 24.57 2.22 -17.87
CA ARG A 394 24.99 3.61 -18.15
C ARG A 394 24.96 3.99 -19.62
N SER A 395 24.90 3.01 -20.52
CA SER A 395 24.80 3.22 -21.96
C SER A 395 23.37 2.90 -22.41
N PRO A 396 22.56 3.91 -22.76
CA PRO A 396 21.24 3.67 -23.32
C PRO A 396 21.33 2.90 -24.65
N ASP A 397 20.41 1.98 -24.85
CA ASP A 397 20.20 1.32 -26.15
C ASP A 397 19.46 2.26 -27.11
N LEU A 398 19.43 1.89 -28.38
CA LEU A 398 18.58 2.56 -29.36
C LEU A 398 17.09 2.29 -29.04
N PRO A 399 16.19 3.26 -29.26
CA PRO A 399 14.75 3.04 -29.20
C PRO A 399 14.32 1.87 -30.08
N LEU A 400 13.36 1.09 -29.59
CA LEU A 400 12.85 -0.12 -30.26
C LEU A 400 12.43 0.17 -31.72
N TYR A 401 11.76 1.30 -31.96
CA TYR A 401 11.30 1.67 -33.30
C TYR A 401 12.45 1.91 -34.29
N ILE A 402 13.63 2.32 -33.81
CA ILE A 402 14.83 2.46 -34.63
C ILE A 402 15.40 1.07 -34.89
N ILE A 403 15.52 0.23 -33.84
CA ILE A 403 16.07 -1.12 -33.93
C ILE A 403 15.29 -1.95 -34.96
N GLU A 404 13.97 -1.97 -34.87
CA GLU A 404 13.06 -2.73 -35.73
C GLU A 404 13.07 -2.25 -37.18
N ASN A 405 13.44 -0.99 -37.42
CA ASN A 405 13.39 -0.37 -38.74
C ASN A 405 14.71 0.36 -39.06
N PRO A 406 15.81 -0.38 -39.32
CA PRO A 406 17.14 0.19 -39.53
C PRO A 406 17.23 1.11 -40.76
N GLU A 407 16.35 0.92 -41.75
CA GLU A 407 16.34 1.69 -42.99
C GLU A 407 15.65 3.07 -42.84
N PHE A 408 14.93 3.32 -41.73
CA PHE A 408 14.25 4.60 -41.56
C PHE A 408 15.23 5.74 -41.31
N LYS A 409 14.98 6.84 -42.04
CA LYS A 409 15.72 8.09 -41.94
C LYS A 409 14.76 9.19 -41.51
N PHE A 410 15.26 10.08 -40.67
CA PHE A 410 14.49 11.18 -40.12
C PHE A 410 14.54 12.39 -41.07
N ASP A 411 13.40 13.03 -41.28
CA ASP A 411 13.29 14.34 -41.89
C ASP A 411 13.50 15.42 -40.82
N LEU A 412 14.63 16.13 -40.92
CA LEU A 412 15.03 17.26 -40.07
C LEU A 412 14.92 18.60 -40.80
N SER A 413 14.26 18.67 -41.95
CA SER A 413 14.23 19.89 -42.78
C SER A 413 13.38 21.04 -42.20
N ASP A 414 12.52 20.78 -41.21
CA ASP A 414 11.63 21.77 -40.58
C ASP A 414 12.36 22.79 -39.67
N PHE A 415 13.68 22.66 -39.50
CA PHE A 415 14.52 23.58 -38.74
C PHE A 415 15.07 24.74 -39.58
N ASN A 416 14.89 24.70 -40.90
CA ASN A 416 15.50 25.65 -41.84
C ASN A 416 14.82 27.02 -41.98
N ASN A 417 13.58 27.23 -41.50
CA ASN A 417 12.88 28.49 -41.81
C ASN A 417 13.50 29.73 -41.13
N THR A 418 14.10 29.62 -39.95
CA THR A 418 14.85 30.74 -39.35
C THR A 418 16.28 30.84 -39.89
N ALA A 419 16.89 29.71 -40.26
CA ALA A 419 18.23 29.72 -40.84
C ALA A 419 18.25 30.27 -42.26
N LEU A 420 17.17 30.16 -43.05
CA LEU A 420 17.10 30.70 -44.41
C LEU A 420 17.00 32.23 -44.46
N GLU A 421 16.29 32.86 -43.51
CA GLU A 421 16.20 34.33 -43.46
C GLU A 421 17.55 34.98 -43.09
N ASP A 422 18.36 34.32 -42.25
CA ASP A 422 19.72 34.78 -41.89
C ASP A 422 20.82 34.25 -42.85
N ALA A 423 20.67 33.06 -43.44
CA ALA A 423 21.62 32.47 -44.39
C ALA A 423 21.47 33.01 -45.83
N GLU A 424 20.40 33.72 -46.17
CA GLU A 424 20.43 34.58 -47.36
C GLU A 424 21.40 35.75 -47.18
N GLN A 425 21.78 36.11 -45.94
CA GLN A 425 22.79 37.14 -45.64
C GLN A 425 24.21 36.58 -45.41
N MET A 426 24.36 35.28 -45.08
CA MET A 426 25.66 34.59 -44.98
C MET A 426 25.73 33.43 -45.95
N SER A 427 26.74 33.43 -46.81
CA SER A 427 27.04 32.51 -47.93
C SER A 427 27.19 30.99 -47.59
N CYS A 428 26.36 30.42 -46.73
CA CYS A 428 26.37 29.04 -46.32
C CYS A 428 25.22 28.32 -47.05
N GLN A 429 25.51 27.68 -48.18
CA GLN A 429 24.55 26.83 -48.88
C GLN A 429 24.20 25.61 -48.01
N VAL A 430 23.08 25.67 -47.28
CA VAL A 430 22.55 24.51 -46.54
C VAL A 430 21.94 23.53 -47.54
N ASP A 431 22.50 22.31 -47.61
CA ASP A 431 21.96 21.24 -48.46
C ASP A 431 20.70 20.64 -47.82
N VAL A 432 19.55 21.21 -48.20
CA VAL A 432 18.22 20.79 -47.72
C VAL A 432 17.93 19.31 -48.01
N GLN A 433 18.55 18.71 -49.04
CA GLN A 433 18.33 17.29 -49.35
C GLN A 433 18.98 16.38 -48.30
N LYS A 434 20.12 16.77 -47.72
CA LYS A 434 20.76 16.02 -46.63
C LYS A 434 19.95 16.05 -45.34
N LEU A 435 19.15 17.11 -45.12
CA LEU A 435 18.29 17.23 -43.94
C LEU A 435 17.03 16.35 -44.02
N LYS A 436 16.56 16.00 -45.22
CA LYS A 436 15.33 15.21 -45.40
C LYS A 436 15.47 13.71 -45.06
N ALA A 437 16.70 13.22 -44.95
CA ALA A 437 16.98 11.79 -44.83
C ALA A 437 18.22 11.53 -43.95
N VAL A 438 18.11 11.83 -42.65
CA VAL A 438 19.18 11.68 -41.67
C VAL A 438 19.12 10.30 -41.01
N CYS A 439 20.24 9.57 -41.01
CA CYS A 439 20.37 8.31 -40.27
C CYS A 439 20.71 8.59 -38.81
N VAL A 440 19.73 8.50 -37.92
CA VAL A 440 19.90 8.78 -36.48
C VAL A 440 20.71 7.70 -35.73
N ARG A 441 20.99 6.57 -36.37
CA ARG A 441 21.79 5.46 -35.80
C ARG A 441 23.28 5.76 -35.84
N ASP A 442 23.73 6.46 -36.88
CA ASP A 442 25.13 6.72 -37.17
C ASP A 442 25.58 8.03 -36.53
N ASP A 443 26.75 8.03 -35.89
CA ASP A 443 27.31 9.22 -35.28
C ASP A 443 27.89 10.22 -36.29
N GLU A 444 28.26 9.75 -37.48
CA GLU A 444 29.03 10.55 -38.45
C GLU A 444 28.17 11.40 -39.40
N ASN A 445 26.88 11.09 -39.55
CA ASN A 445 26.02 11.67 -40.59
C ASN A 445 25.00 12.71 -40.07
N TRP A 446 25.25 13.29 -38.90
CA TRP A 446 24.39 14.35 -38.35
C TRP A 446 24.69 15.72 -38.97
N PRO A 447 23.67 16.56 -39.21
CA PRO A 447 23.88 17.96 -39.58
C PRO A 447 24.65 18.73 -38.49
N SER A 448 25.31 19.84 -38.87
CA SER A 448 26.00 20.67 -37.88
C SER A 448 25.01 21.36 -36.94
N HIS A 449 25.45 21.61 -35.70
CA HIS A 449 24.66 22.34 -34.70
C HIS A 449 24.19 23.72 -35.21
N GLU A 450 25.04 24.45 -35.95
CA GLU A 450 24.68 25.72 -36.59
C GLU A 450 23.55 25.56 -37.62
N THR A 451 23.59 24.49 -38.43
CA THR A 451 22.56 24.21 -39.45
C THR A 451 21.18 24.02 -38.80
N LEU A 452 21.13 23.43 -37.61
CA LEU A 452 19.89 23.19 -36.88
C LEU A 452 19.56 24.29 -35.86
N GLY A 453 20.37 25.34 -35.77
CA GLY A 453 20.16 26.45 -34.83
C GLY A 453 20.27 26.04 -33.36
N PHE A 454 21.24 25.17 -33.05
CA PHE A 454 21.57 24.74 -31.69
C PHE A 454 22.98 25.17 -31.29
N ASP A 455 23.19 25.43 -30.01
CA ASP A 455 24.55 25.38 -29.45
C ASP A 455 25.05 23.92 -29.34
N VAL A 456 26.34 23.73 -29.04
CA VAL A 456 26.97 22.40 -28.94
C VAL A 456 26.29 21.50 -27.90
N SER A 457 25.85 22.06 -26.77
CA SER A 457 25.22 21.31 -25.69
C SER A 457 23.77 20.91 -26.03
N GLN A 458 23.03 21.83 -26.65
CA GLN A 458 21.68 21.61 -27.14
C GLN A 458 21.66 20.56 -28.26
N MET A 459 22.62 20.59 -29.17
CA MET A 459 22.76 19.58 -30.23
C MET A 459 22.99 18.19 -29.63
N ARG A 460 23.86 18.06 -28.63
CA ARG A 460 24.09 16.77 -27.94
C ARG A 460 22.81 16.26 -27.27
N ALA A 461 22.08 17.13 -26.59
CA ALA A 461 20.82 16.78 -25.95
C ALA A 461 19.75 16.34 -26.97
N TYR A 462 19.67 17.04 -28.11
CA TYR A 462 18.77 16.73 -29.22
C TYR A 462 19.10 15.37 -29.87
N GLN A 463 20.38 15.11 -30.14
CA GLN A 463 20.86 13.82 -30.67
C GLN A 463 20.55 12.68 -29.71
N ALA A 464 20.86 12.85 -28.42
CA ALA A 464 20.59 11.87 -27.39
C ALA A 464 19.09 11.54 -27.29
N ALA A 465 18.21 12.55 -27.27
CA ALA A 465 16.77 12.34 -27.19
C ALA A 465 16.16 11.56 -28.37
N LEU A 466 16.77 11.64 -29.56
CA LEU A 466 16.29 10.92 -30.74
C LEU A 466 16.91 9.53 -30.89
N ARG A 467 18.03 9.26 -30.22
CA ARG A 467 18.83 8.04 -30.40
C ARG A 467 18.84 7.13 -29.18
N GLU A 468 18.60 7.66 -27.98
CA GLU A 468 18.64 6.89 -26.74
C GLU A 468 17.21 6.53 -26.31
N GLU A 469 16.97 5.27 -25.94
CA GLU A 469 15.64 4.85 -25.47
C GLU A 469 15.26 5.50 -24.13
N VAL A 470 16.24 5.96 -23.37
CA VAL A 470 16.08 6.77 -22.17
C VAL A 470 17.15 7.88 -22.20
N CYS A 471 16.71 9.13 -22.16
CA CYS A 471 17.59 10.30 -22.18
C CYS A 471 17.29 11.22 -20.99
N LEU A 472 18.32 11.72 -20.32
CA LEU A 472 18.21 12.71 -19.25
C LEU A 472 18.87 14.02 -19.68
N ILE A 473 18.06 15.05 -19.92
CA ILE A 473 18.54 16.39 -20.30
C ILE A 473 18.48 17.30 -19.08
N GLN A 474 19.65 17.70 -18.58
CA GLN A 474 19.77 18.66 -17.49
C GLN A 474 20.22 20.02 -18.01
N GLY A 475 19.60 21.09 -17.54
CA GLY A 475 20.00 22.45 -17.87
C GLY A 475 19.57 23.46 -16.79
N PRO A 476 20.43 24.41 -16.39
CA PRO A 476 20.05 25.55 -15.55
C PRO A 476 18.86 26.37 -16.09
N PRO A 477 18.23 27.25 -15.30
CA PRO A 477 17.24 28.20 -15.80
C PRO A 477 17.79 29.01 -16.99
N GLY A 478 16.97 29.24 -18.02
CA GLY A 478 17.35 30.03 -19.20
C GLY A 478 18.20 29.31 -20.28
N THR A 479 18.57 28.05 -20.10
CA THR A 479 19.42 27.30 -21.06
C THR A 479 18.69 26.73 -22.29
N GLY A 480 17.44 27.14 -22.53
CA GLY A 480 16.69 26.70 -23.70
C GLY A 480 16.15 25.27 -23.62
N LYS A 481 15.91 24.70 -22.42
CA LYS A 481 15.29 23.37 -22.28
C LYS A 481 13.96 23.24 -23.04
N THR A 482 13.09 24.25 -22.92
CA THR A 482 11.82 24.32 -23.67
C THR A 482 12.08 24.36 -25.17
N TYR A 483 13.05 25.15 -25.62
CA TYR A 483 13.44 25.23 -27.03
C TYR A 483 13.90 23.87 -27.58
N VAL A 484 14.80 23.17 -26.89
CA VAL A 484 15.25 21.82 -27.28
C VAL A 484 14.09 20.82 -27.24
N GLY A 485 13.26 20.84 -26.20
CA GLY A 485 12.10 19.96 -26.06
C GLY A 485 11.10 20.11 -27.21
N LEU A 486 10.73 21.34 -27.58
CA LEU A 486 9.83 21.61 -28.70
C LEU A 486 10.41 21.08 -30.02
N ARG A 487 11.71 21.24 -30.24
CA ARG A 487 12.39 20.75 -31.44
C ARG A 487 12.42 19.22 -31.48
N ILE A 488 12.62 18.54 -30.35
CA ILE A 488 12.51 17.07 -30.25
C ILE A 488 11.09 16.63 -30.63
N VAL A 489 10.06 17.21 -30.00
CA VAL A 489 8.66 16.87 -30.28
C VAL A 489 8.30 17.11 -31.74
N LYS A 490 8.66 18.27 -32.30
CA LYS A 490 8.46 18.59 -33.71
C LYS A 490 9.08 17.52 -34.62
N THR A 491 10.31 17.11 -34.32
CA THR A 491 11.01 16.05 -35.07
C THR A 491 10.26 14.72 -35.00
N LEU A 492 9.84 14.31 -33.80
CA LEU A 492 9.14 13.05 -33.60
C LEU A 492 7.79 13.08 -34.34
N LEU A 493 7.00 14.13 -34.21
CA LEU A 493 5.70 14.25 -34.90
C LEU A 493 5.87 14.22 -36.42
N ARG A 494 6.85 14.94 -36.97
CA ARG A 494 7.18 14.91 -38.40
C ARG A 494 7.54 13.51 -38.88
N ASN A 495 8.23 12.74 -38.04
CA ASN A 495 8.71 11.40 -38.32
C ASN A 495 7.81 10.30 -37.73
N ARG A 496 6.52 10.59 -37.48
CA ARG A 496 5.56 9.64 -36.87
C ARG A 496 5.48 8.28 -37.55
N LYS A 497 5.65 8.27 -38.88
CA LYS A 497 5.69 7.03 -39.68
C LYS A 497 6.80 6.06 -39.22
N CYS A 498 7.87 6.58 -38.63
CA CYS A 498 9.03 5.78 -38.19
C CYS A 498 8.82 5.10 -36.83
N TRP A 499 7.96 5.65 -35.95
CA TRP A 499 7.82 5.15 -34.57
C TRP A 499 6.41 4.73 -34.17
N GLY A 500 5.37 5.06 -34.96
CA GLY A 500 4.05 4.46 -34.77
C GLY A 500 2.91 5.20 -35.47
N ASN A 501 2.42 4.62 -36.57
CA ASN A 501 1.05 4.86 -37.01
C ASN A 501 0.12 4.39 -35.89
N ASN A 502 -0.51 5.33 -35.16
CA ASN A 502 -1.43 5.12 -34.03
C ASN A 502 -0.83 4.96 -32.62
N LYS A 503 0.45 5.31 -32.38
CA LYS A 503 0.95 5.47 -31.00
C LYS A 503 0.87 6.95 -30.57
N PRO A 504 0.42 7.27 -29.35
CA PRO A 504 0.40 8.64 -28.84
C PRO A 504 1.78 9.06 -28.31
N LEU A 505 2.05 10.37 -28.32
CA LEU A 505 3.15 10.98 -27.56
C LEU A 505 2.56 11.51 -26.25
N MET A 506 3.09 11.06 -25.11
CA MET A 506 2.65 11.52 -23.80
C MET A 506 3.61 12.57 -23.25
N VAL A 507 3.10 13.76 -22.97
CA VAL A 507 3.84 14.86 -22.34
C VAL A 507 3.37 15.01 -20.90
N VAL A 508 4.30 14.99 -19.95
CA VAL A 508 4.01 15.12 -18.52
C VAL A 508 4.85 16.26 -17.94
N CYS A 509 4.22 17.16 -17.20
CA CYS A 509 4.86 18.27 -16.51
C CYS A 509 4.39 18.34 -15.06
N TYR A 510 5.23 18.89 -14.18
CA TYR A 510 4.90 19.05 -12.76
C TYR A 510 3.85 20.15 -12.52
N THR A 511 3.85 21.21 -13.33
CA THR A 511 2.91 22.34 -13.19
C THR A 511 2.10 22.55 -14.46
N ASN A 512 0.86 23.01 -14.30
CA ASN A 512 0.00 23.39 -15.42
C ASN A 512 0.64 24.51 -16.26
N HIS A 513 1.22 25.52 -15.64
CA HIS A 513 1.90 26.60 -16.37
C HIS A 513 3.04 26.09 -17.28
N ALA A 514 3.82 25.11 -16.84
CA ALA A 514 4.87 24.53 -17.69
C ALA A 514 4.29 23.70 -18.84
N LEU A 515 3.17 23.00 -18.58
CA LEU A 515 2.46 22.25 -19.61
C LEU A 515 1.85 23.19 -20.66
N ASP A 516 1.13 24.22 -20.24
CA ASP A 516 0.48 25.20 -21.12
C ASP A 516 1.50 25.85 -22.06
N GLN A 517 2.61 26.35 -21.50
CA GLN A 517 3.69 26.95 -22.29
C GLN A 517 4.29 25.96 -23.31
N PHE A 518 4.39 24.68 -22.94
CA PHE A 518 4.94 23.66 -23.84
C PHE A 518 3.94 23.27 -24.93
N LEU A 519 2.65 23.17 -24.60
CA LEU A 519 1.58 22.86 -25.55
C LEU A 519 1.33 24.00 -26.53
N GLU A 520 1.36 25.26 -26.08
CA GLU A 520 1.30 26.43 -26.96
C GLU A 520 2.37 26.33 -28.06
N GLY A 521 3.60 26.01 -27.68
CA GLY A 521 4.68 25.79 -28.65
C GLY A 521 4.45 24.61 -29.59
N ILE A 522 3.81 23.52 -29.14
CA ILE A 522 3.50 22.36 -30.00
C ILE A 522 2.41 22.70 -31.02
N THR A 523 1.38 23.47 -30.61
CA THR A 523 0.25 23.82 -31.47
C THR A 523 0.62 24.67 -32.68
N GLU A 524 1.82 25.28 -32.68
CA GLU A 524 2.33 26.03 -33.83
C GLU A 524 2.73 25.13 -35.02
N PHE A 525 2.93 23.82 -34.80
CA PHE A 525 3.41 22.89 -35.84
C PHE A 525 2.71 21.52 -35.89
N GLU A 526 1.66 21.32 -35.09
CA GLU A 526 0.70 20.22 -35.24
C GLU A 526 -0.36 20.59 -36.29
#